data_AF-A0AAV9MXY5-F1
#
_entry.id   AF-A0AAV9MXY5-F1
#
_cell.length_a   1.000
_cell.length_b   1.000
_cell.length_c   1.000
_cell.angle_alpha   90.00
_cell.angle_beta   90.00
_cell.angle_gamma   90.00
#
_symmetry.space_group_name_H-M   'P 1'
#
loop_
_entity.id
_entity.type
_entity.pdbx_description
1 polymer ?
#
loop_
_entity_poly.entity_id
_entity_poly.type
_entity_poly.pdbx_seq_one_letter_code
_entity_poly.pdbx_strand_id
1 'polypeptide(L)'
;MIIPELVSSTISHNREIFGITLEMYAYLELVSRGTFNSLPGSDGFLPSSISRVLDLVGNFDTCGFLFGIGFDLFNLFPRVCDLRQNRLMQRTEVECSDQTVVQYYQELEQTIRSWQPPRDPLVDKDPEDQSMDLVMVAQMYQQAMLIFLHASFHTATSELDVLQAKIAGIIPEMFCVLRILSSTVSTTMIWPLMMVGSFLRDSAIQEELRIMFRKDPSRSRISRLAVQLLEWVWDDESAFGLSGLDAMVKHHAVDFCFT
;
A
#
# COMPACT_ATOMS: atom_id res chain seq x y z
N MET A 1 27.76 2.32 -2.47
CA MET A 1 28.70 1.19 -2.66
C MET A 1 28.93 0.57 -1.28
N ILE A 2 28.13 -0.44 -0.93
CA ILE A 2 28.22 -1.14 0.36
C ILE A 2 29.21 -2.30 0.18
N ILE A 3 30.19 -2.39 1.08
CA ILE A 3 31.31 -3.36 1.02
C ILE A 3 30.75 -4.79 1.26
N PRO A 4 30.85 -5.72 0.30
CA PRO A 4 30.27 -7.07 0.39
C PRO A 4 30.80 -7.91 1.57
N GLU A 5 32.01 -7.63 2.05
CA GLU A 5 32.69 -8.40 3.10
C GLU A 5 32.18 -8.08 4.52
N LEU A 6 31.71 -6.86 4.77
CA LEU A 6 31.09 -6.47 6.05
C LEU A 6 29.66 -7.02 6.19
N VAL A 7 28.97 -7.22 5.06
CA VAL A 7 27.63 -7.80 5.00
C VAL A 7 27.68 -9.30 5.36
N SER A 8 28.68 -10.04 4.90
CA SER A 8 28.84 -11.47 5.17
C SER A 8 29.08 -11.81 6.66
N SER A 9 29.96 -11.08 7.36
CA SER A 9 30.26 -11.41 8.76
C SER A 9 29.16 -10.95 9.74
N THR A 10 28.50 -9.82 9.45
CA THR A 10 27.43 -9.28 10.30
C THR A 10 26.11 -10.06 10.16
N ILE A 11 25.79 -10.55 8.95
CA ILE A 11 24.61 -11.40 8.72
C ILE A 11 24.68 -12.71 9.52
N SER A 12 25.88 -13.26 9.72
CA SER A 12 26.04 -14.53 10.45
C SER A 12 25.71 -14.45 11.95
N HIS A 13 25.86 -13.27 12.58
CA HIS A 13 25.67 -13.11 14.02
C HIS A 13 24.32 -12.45 14.41
N ASN A 14 23.64 -11.76 13.49
CA ASN A 14 22.37 -11.06 13.75
C ASN A 14 21.36 -11.25 12.61
N ARG A 15 21.19 -12.48 12.14
CA ARG A 15 20.32 -12.83 11.01
C ARG A 15 18.87 -12.37 11.20
N GLU A 16 18.35 -12.43 12.42
CA GLU A 16 16.99 -12.00 12.77
C GLU A 16 16.81 -10.49 12.65
N ILE A 17 17.72 -9.69 13.23
CA ILE A 17 17.68 -8.22 13.14
C ILE A 17 17.77 -7.79 11.68
N PHE A 18 18.63 -8.44 10.91
CA PHE A 18 18.75 -8.17 9.47
C PHE A 18 17.45 -8.48 8.74
N GLY A 19 16.82 -9.63 9.00
CA GLY A 19 15.53 -10.00 8.42
C GLY A 19 14.43 -8.99 8.73
N ILE A 20 14.28 -8.59 9.99
CA ILE A 20 13.30 -7.57 10.42
C ILE A 20 13.57 -6.22 9.74
N THR A 21 14.83 -5.78 9.71
CA THR A 21 15.21 -4.50 9.09
C THR A 21 14.95 -4.52 7.58
N LEU A 22 15.21 -5.65 6.93
CA LEU A 22 14.96 -5.83 5.51
C LEU A 22 13.46 -5.80 5.20
N GLU A 23 12.64 -6.45 6.03
CA GLU A 23 11.19 -6.42 5.92
C GLU A 23 10.62 -5.01 6.15
N MET A 24 11.13 -4.28 7.14
CA MET A 24 10.82 -2.86 7.38
C MET A 24 11.15 -2.01 6.15
N TYR A 25 12.35 -2.14 5.61
CA TYR A 25 12.76 -1.43 4.40
C TYR A 25 11.82 -1.75 3.23
N ALA A 26 11.53 -3.02 2.99
CA ALA A 26 10.66 -3.46 1.90
C ALA A 26 9.24 -2.88 2.06
N TYR A 27 8.68 -2.96 3.27
CA TYR A 27 7.35 -2.44 3.57
C TYR A 27 7.27 -0.94 3.31
N LEU A 28 8.21 -0.17 3.87
CA LEU A 28 8.26 1.28 3.75
C LEU A 28 8.45 1.73 2.29
N GLU A 29 9.30 1.03 1.55
CA GLU A 29 9.56 1.32 0.14
C GLU A 29 8.30 1.09 -0.72
N LEU A 30 7.59 -0.02 -0.48
CA LEU A 30 6.35 -0.34 -1.20
C LEU A 30 5.26 0.71 -0.94
N VAL A 31 4.97 1.02 0.33
CA VAL A 31 3.90 1.98 0.67
C VAL A 31 4.24 3.39 0.22
N SER A 32 5.51 3.79 0.29
CA SER A 32 5.97 5.09 -0.19
C SER A 32 5.75 5.24 -1.70
N ARG A 33 6.24 4.28 -2.50
CA ARG A 33 6.11 4.30 -3.97
C ARG A 33 4.68 4.13 -4.45
N GLY A 34 3.90 3.30 -3.77
CA GLY A 34 2.50 3.13 -4.12
C GLY A 34 1.71 4.42 -3.96
N THR A 35 2.04 5.18 -2.92
CA THR A 35 1.28 6.40 -2.60
C THR A 35 1.75 7.59 -3.42
N PHE A 36 3.07 7.75 -3.63
CA PHE A 36 3.63 8.98 -4.18
C PHE A 36 4.59 8.72 -5.35
N ASN A 37 4.25 9.22 -6.53
CA ASN A 37 5.16 9.27 -7.68
C ASN A 37 6.18 10.41 -7.55
N SER A 38 5.88 11.39 -6.70
CA SER A 38 6.53 12.71 -6.71
C SER A 38 7.76 12.83 -5.82
N LEU A 39 8.12 11.78 -5.08
CA LEU A 39 9.22 11.83 -4.13
C LEU A 39 10.59 11.89 -4.84
N PRO A 40 11.54 12.72 -4.38
CA PRO A 40 12.89 12.78 -4.94
C PRO A 40 13.55 11.38 -4.93
N GLY A 41 14.00 10.89 -6.10
CA GLY A 41 14.58 9.55 -6.24
C GLY A 41 13.59 8.45 -6.68
N SER A 42 12.33 8.80 -6.95
CA SER A 42 11.39 7.91 -7.66
C SER A 42 11.79 7.66 -9.11
N ASP A 43 12.64 8.52 -9.67
CA ASP A 43 13.30 8.33 -10.96
C ASP A 43 14.38 7.23 -10.86
N GLY A 44 14.01 6.01 -11.24
CA GLY A 44 14.98 5.07 -11.82
C GLY A 44 15.47 3.89 -10.97
N PHE A 45 14.91 3.60 -9.80
CA PHE A 45 15.17 2.29 -9.18
C PHE A 45 14.16 1.27 -9.70
N LEU A 46 14.65 0.30 -10.48
CA LEU A 46 13.82 -0.69 -11.16
C LEU A 46 12.92 -1.45 -10.18
N PRO A 47 11.62 -1.62 -10.49
CA PRO A 47 10.70 -2.53 -9.81
C PRO A 47 11.25 -3.95 -9.62
N SER A 48 12.17 -4.38 -10.49
CA SER A 48 12.91 -5.64 -10.34
C SER A 48 13.76 -5.73 -9.08
N SER A 49 14.18 -4.60 -8.50
CA SER A 49 15.01 -4.59 -7.29
C SER A 49 14.19 -4.85 -6.04
N ILE A 50 12.97 -4.31 -5.95
CA ILE A 50 12.09 -4.53 -4.79
C ILE A 50 11.53 -5.96 -4.80
N SER A 51 11.21 -6.53 -5.96
CA SER A 51 10.81 -7.94 -6.06
C SER A 51 11.92 -8.87 -5.53
N ARG A 52 13.19 -8.61 -5.88
CA ARG A 52 14.33 -9.37 -5.35
C ARG A 52 14.51 -9.20 -3.84
N VAL A 53 14.19 -8.03 -3.31
CA VAL A 53 14.22 -7.78 -1.86
C VAL A 53 13.10 -8.58 -1.18
N LEU A 54 11.90 -8.63 -1.74
CA LEU A 54 10.79 -9.45 -1.22
C LEU A 54 11.13 -10.94 -1.26
N ASP A 55 11.68 -11.43 -2.38
CA ASP A 55 12.17 -12.81 -2.48
C ASP A 55 13.20 -13.11 -1.38
N LEU A 56 14.09 -12.16 -1.09
CA LEU A 56 15.08 -12.29 -0.03
C LEU A 56 14.45 -12.28 1.36
N VAL A 57 13.48 -11.40 1.63
CA VAL A 57 12.72 -11.36 2.89
C VAL A 57 12.04 -12.70 3.16
N GLY A 58 11.46 -13.33 2.13
CA GLY A 58 10.82 -14.66 2.23
C GLY A 58 11.75 -15.79 2.70
N ASN A 59 13.08 -15.59 2.65
CA ASN A 59 14.07 -16.58 3.11
C ASN A 59 14.49 -16.43 4.59
N PHE A 60 13.88 -15.49 5.33
CA PHE A 60 14.14 -15.30 6.76
C PHE A 60 12.98 -15.83 7.61
N ASP A 61 13.32 -16.43 8.76
CA ASP A 61 12.34 -16.93 9.72
C ASP A 61 11.53 -15.78 10.38
N THR A 62 12.03 -14.55 10.28
CA THR A 62 11.36 -13.33 10.75
C THR A 62 10.32 -12.79 9.76
N CYS A 63 10.20 -13.40 8.56
CA CYS A 63 9.26 -12.96 7.53
C CYS A 63 7.83 -12.95 8.06
N GLY A 64 7.12 -11.85 7.79
CA GLY A 64 5.74 -11.64 8.24
C GLY A 64 5.66 -10.81 9.51
N PHE A 65 6.78 -10.23 9.99
CA PHE A 65 6.75 -9.30 11.12
C PHE A 65 5.91 -8.05 10.82
N LEU A 66 5.94 -7.53 9.59
CA LEU A 66 5.12 -6.41 9.13
C LEU A 66 4.07 -6.83 8.10
N PHE A 67 4.45 -7.69 7.17
CA PHE A 67 3.55 -8.14 6.11
C PHE A 67 2.50 -9.14 6.60
N GLY A 68 2.79 -9.81 7.73
CA GLY A 68 1.91 -10.81 8.33
C GLY A 68 1.51 -11.89 7.32
N ILE A 69 0.28 -12.35 7.46
CA ILE A 69 -0.35 -13.32 6.55
C ILE A 69 -0.63 -12.75 5.14
N GLY A 70 -0.42 -11.45 4.94
CA GLY A 70 -0.64 -10.75 3.68
C GLY A 70 0.59 -10.70 2.77
N PHE A 71 1.71 -11.34 3.12
CA PHE A 71 2.97 -11.27 2.37
C PHE A 71 2.81 -11.49 0.85
N ASP A 72 2.06 -12.50 0.44
CA ASP A 72 1.81 -12.80 -0.99
C ASP A 72 1.12 -11.66 -1.73
N LEU A 73 0.27 -10.89 -1.03
CA LEU A 73 -0.38 -9.73 -1.60
C LEU A 73 0.64 -8.61 -1.86
N PHE A 74 1.63 -8.43 -0.98
CA PHE A 74 2.71 -7.46 -1.19
C PHE A 74 3.63 -7.84 -2.35
N ASN A 75 3.77 -9.13 -2.68
CA ASN A 75 4.45 -9.57 -3.90
C ASN A 75 3.76 -9.11 -5.19
N LEU A 76 2.47 -8.76 -5.14
CA LEU A 76 1.75 -8.18 -6.27
C LEU A 76 1.95 -6.67 -6.39
N PHE A 77 2.41 -6.00 -5.33
CA PHE A 77 2.58 -4.54 -5.30
C PHE A 77 3.51 -4.01 -6.40
N PRO A 78 4.72 -4.58 -6.62
CA PRO A 78 5.61 -4.12 -7.69
C PRO A 78 4.96 -4.21 -9.07
N ARG A 79 4.16 -5.26 -9.31
CA ARG A 79 3.45 -5.47 -10.57
C ARG A 79 2.40 -4.39 -10.85
N VAL A 80 1.73 -3.90 -9.81
CA VAL A 80 0.79 -2.76 -9.93
C VAL A 80 1.55 -1.46 -10.19
N CYS A 81 2.71 -1.25 -9.56
CA CYS A 81 3.58 -0.11 -9.86
C CYS A 81 4.05 -0.13 -11.33
N ASP A 82 4.45 -1.29 -11.85
CA ASP A 82 4.81 -1.47 -13.28
C ASP A 82 3.65 -1.08 -14.19
N LEU A 83 2.44 -1.56 -13.88
CA LEU A 83 1.24 -1.21 -14.63
C LEU A 83 1.00 0.31 -14.63
N ARG A 84 1.13 0.96 -13.48
CA ARG A 84 1.00 2.42 -13.34
C ARG A 84 1.99 3.14 -14.25
N GLN A 85 3.25 2.74 -14.24
CA GLN A 85 4.30 3.35 -15.08
C GLN A 85 4.02 3.15 -16.57
N ASN A 86 3.71 1.92 -16.99
CA ASN A 86 3.35 1.62 -18.38
C ASN A 86 2.17 2.46 -18.85
N ARG A 87 1.15 2.64 -18.01
CA ARG A 87 -0.03 3.45 -18.32
C ARG A 87 0.29 4.93 -18.45
N LEU A 88 1.23 5.46 -17.65
CA LEU A 88 1.70 6.84 -17.75
C LEU A 88 2.51 7.08 -19.04
N MET A 89 3.37 6.13 -19.42
CA MET A 89 4.16 6.20 -20.66
C MET A 89 3.27 6.18 -21.91
N GLN A 90 2.27 5.30 -21.96
CA GLN A 90 1.29 5.20 -23.05
C GLN A 90 0.47 6.46 -23.30
N ARG A 91 0.38 7.37 -22.33
CA ARG A 91 -0.31 8.65 -22.50
C ARG A 91 0.58 9.72 -23.11
N THR A 92 1.88 9.59 -22.90
CA THR A 92 2.86 10.53 -23.42
C THR A 92 3.17 10.24 -24.88
N GLU A 93 3.10 8.96 -25.27
CA GLU A 93 3.16 8.51 -26.66
C GLU A 93 1.75 8.45 -27.25
N VAL A 94 1.54 9.02 -28.44
CA VAL A 94 0.20 9.20 -29.04
C VAL A 94 -0.56 7.87 -29.16
N GLU A 95 -1.68 7.79 -28.43
CA GLU A 95 -2.83 6.88 -28.55
C GLU A 95 -2.55 5.51 -29.18
N CYS A 96 -1.92 4.62 -28.42
CA CYS A 96 -2.13 3.20 -28.64
C CYS A 96 -2.59 2.55 -27.33
N SER A 97 -3.89 2.26 -27.26
CA SER A 97 -4.43 1.37 -26.23
C SER A 97 -3.83 -0.02 -26.45
N ASP A 98 -2.70 -0.29 -25.81
CA ASP A 98 -2.08 -1.62 -25.89
C ASP A 98 -2.98 -2.63 -25.20
N GLN A 99 -3.58 -3.51 -26.00
CA GLN A 99 -4.40 -4.61 -25.54
C GLN A 99 -3.66 -5.48 -24.50
N THR A 100 -2.33 -5.53 -24.58
CA THR A 100 -1.47 -6.24 -23.63
C THR A 100 -1.56 -5.63 -22.22
N VAL A 101 -1.61 -4.30 -22.11
CA VAL A 101 -1.69 -3.61 -20.81
C VAL A 101 -3.08 -3.75 -20.18
N VAL A 102 -4.13 -3.78 -21.00
CA VAL A 102 -5.50 -4.09 -20.54
C VAL A 102 -5.58 -5.52 -20.00
N GLN A 103 -5.02 -6.49 -20.72
CA GLN A 103 -4.98 -7.89 -20.28
C GLN A 103 -4.20 -8.04 -18.97
N TYR A 104 -3.02 -7.40 -18.87
CA TYR A 104 -2.22 -7.42 -17.65
C TYR A 104 -2.96 -6.82 -16.43
N TYR A 105 -3.71 -5.74 -16.63
CA TYR A 105 -4.60 -5.18 -15.61
C TYR A 105 -5.69 -6.17 -15.17
N GLN A 106 -6.36 -6.84 -16.11
CA GLN A 106 -7.43 -7.80 -15.81
C GLN A 106 -6.91 -9.02 -15.05
N GLU A 107 -5.73 -9.52 -15.43
CA GLU A 107 -5.05 -10.62 -14.73
C GLU A 107 -4.69 -10.22 -13.29
N LEU A 108 -4.16 -9.02 -13.08
CA LEU A 108 -3.87 -8.50 -11.74
C LEU A 108 -5.15 -8.32 -10.92
N GLU A 109 -6.20 -7.75 -11.50
CA GLU A 109 -7.51 -7.59 -10.84
C GLU A 109 -8.05 -8.95 -10.39
N GLN A 110 -8.05 -9.95 -11.26
CA GLN A 110 -8.50 -11.29 -10.93
C GLN A 110 -7.64 -11.94 -9.84
N THR A 111 -6.31 -11.83 -9.97
CA THR A 111 -5.37 -12.39 -8.99
C THR A 111 -5.62 -11.80 -7.60
N ILE A 112 -5.68 -10.47 -7.48
CA ILE A 112 -5.91 -9.78 -6.21
C ILE A 112 -7.29 -10.12 -5.65
N ARG A 113 -8.37 -10.15 -6.46
CA ARG A 113 -9.72 -10.52 -6.01
C ARG A 113 -9.81 -11.97 -5.52
N SER A 114 -9.11 -12.88 -6.20
CA SER A 114 -9.11 -14.31 -5.88
C SER A 114 -8.22 -14.67 -4.70
N TRP A 115 -7.33 -13.75 -4.29
CA TRP A 115 -6.47 -13.94 -3.13
C TRP A 115 -7.32 -14.19 -1.88
N GLN A 116 -6.86 -15.12 -1.07
CA GLN A 116 -7.45 -15.45 0.22
C GLN A 116 -6.30 -15.59 1.22
N PRO A 117 -6.48 -15.15 2.48
CA PRO A 117 -5.52 -15.41 3.53
C PRO A 117 -5.21 -16.91 3.61
N PRO A 118 -3.94 -17.30 3.81
CA PRO A 118 -3.57 -18.69 4.01
C PRO A 118 -4.43 -19.33 5.10
N ARG A 119 -5.08 -20.44 4.77
CA ARG A 119 -5.94 -21.20 5.70
C ARG A 119 -5.14 -22.16 6.59
N ASP A 120 -3.85 -22.31 6.32
CA ASP A 120 -3.03 -23.35 6.93
C ASP A 120 -2.54 -22.94 8.33
N PRO A 121 -2.70 -23.79 9.35
CA PRO A 121 -2.13 -23.60 10.69
C PRO A 121 -0.63 -23.96 10.72
N LEU A 122 0.13 -23.62 9.67
CA LEU A 122 1.55 -23.97 9.56
C LEU A 122 2.44 -22.94 10.27
N VAL A 123 2.18 -22.77 11.55
CA VAL A 123 3.23 -22.58 12.55
C VAL A 123 2.75 -23.35 13.77
N ASP A 124 3.63 -24.11 14.43
CA ASP A 124 3.46 -24.60 15.81
C ASP A 124 3.35 -23.43 16.83
N LYS A 125 2.62 -22.37 16.48
CA LYS A 125 2.20 -21.27 17.34
C LYS A 125 0.74 -21.49 17.65
N ASP A 126 0.37 -21.26 18.91
CA ASP A 126 -0.94 -21.55 19.44
C ASP A 126 -2.07 -21.14 18.47
N PRO A 127 -3.14 -21.94 18.32
CA PRO A 127 -4.31 -21.58 17.52
C PRO A 127 -5.04 -20.30 18.00
N GLU A 128 -4.60 -19.70 19.10
CA GLU A 128 -4.99 -18.35 19.56
C GLU A 128 -4.28 -17.22 18.80
N ASP A 129 -3.23 -17.51 18.02
CA ASP A 129 -2.32 -16.52 17.40
C ASP A 129 -2.75 -16.08 15.99
N GLN A 130 -3.67 -16.80 15.32
CA GLN A 130 -4.41 -16.27 14.16
C GLN A 130 -5.61 -15.46 14.64
N SER A 131 -5.35 -14.33 15.29
CA SER A 131 -6.39 -13.40 15.69
C SER A 131 -7.25 -13.01 14.49
N MET A 132 -8.56 -13.00 14.67
CA MET A 132 -9.54 -12.53 13.66
C MET A 132 -9.16 -11.14 13.11
N ASP A 133 -8.48 -10.32 13.93
CA ASP A 133 -7.93 -9.03 13.53
C ASP A 133 -6.86 -9.13 12.44
N LEU A 134 -5.98 -10.15 12.44
CA LEU A 134 -4.96 -10.32 11.40
C LEU A 134 -5.58 -10.64 10.04
N VAL A 135 -6.61 -11.49 10.03
CA VAL A 135 -7.40 -11.82 8.82
C VAL A 135 -8.09 -10.58 8.28
N MET A 136 -8.75 -9.82 9.16
CA MET A 136 -9.41 -8.56 8.80
C MET A 136 -8.41 -7.52 8.27
N VAL A 137 -7.24 -7.37 8.89
CA VAL A 137 -6.17 -6.49 8.40
C VAL A 137 -5.68 -6.91 7.02
N ALA A 138 -5.46 -8.20 6.78
CA ALA A 138 -5.02 -8.68 5.47
C ALA A 138 -6.07 -8.44 4.37
N GLN A 139 -7.35 -8.64 4.69
CA GLN A 139 -8.47 -8.28 3.80
C GLN A 139 -8.52 -6.78 3.52
N MET A 140 -8.25 -5.93 4.51
CA MET A 140 -8.16 -4.49 4.31
C MET A 140 -7.04 -4.11 3.34
N TYR A 141 -5.88 -4.78 3.42
CA TYR A 141 -4.82 -4.59 2.43
C TYR A 141 -5.24 -5.06 1.03
N GLN A 142 -5.95 -6.19 0.92
CA GLN A 142 -6.46 -6.68 -0.37
C GLN A 142 -7.36 -5.63 -1.03
N GLN A 143 -8.28 -5.05 -0.27
CA GLN A 143 -9.20 -4.02 -0.73
C GLN A 143 -8.47 -2.71 -1.09
N ALA A 144 -7.51 -2.28 -0.27
CA ALA A 144 -6.65 -1.13 -0.58
C ALA A 144 -5.81 -1.35 -1.84
N MET A 145 -5.31 -2.57 -2.06
CA MET A 145 -4.57 -2.95 -3.27
C MET A 145 -5.46 -2.89 -4.52
N LEU A 146 -6.74 -3.29 -4.42
CA LEU A 146 -7.69 -3.15 -5.53
C LEU A 146 -7.93 -1.67 -5.87
N ILE A 147 -8.12 -0.82 -4.86
CA ILE A 147 -8.23 0.63 -5.07
C ILE A 147 -6.97 1.16 -5.76
N PHE A 148 -5.78 0.77 -5.26
CA PHE A 148 -4.50 1.16 -5.84
C PHE A 148 -4.36 0.72 -7.30
N LEU A 149 -4.75 -0.53 -7.62
CA LEU A 149 -4.75 -1.06 -8.99
C LEU A 149 -5.67 -0.25 -9.90
N HIS A 150 -6.93 -0.05 -9.50
CA HIS A 150 -7.89 0.69 -10.31
C HIS A 150 -7.44 2.13 -10.56
N ALA A 151 -6.96 2.80 -9.51
CA ALA A 151 -6.47 4.17 -9.61
C ALA A 151 -5.17 4.29 -10.45
N SER A 152 -4.33 3.25 -10.43
CA SER A 152 -3.11 3.19 -11.24
C SER A 152 -3.39 3.01 -12.73
N PHE A 153 -4.50 2.35 -13.08
CA PHE A 153 -4.89 2.10 -14.47
C PHE A 153 -5.77 3.21 -15.05
N HIS A 154 -6.74 3.70 -14.26
CA HIS A 154 -7.70 4.74 -14.65
C HIS A 154 -7.23 6.13 -14.20
N THR A 155 -6.17 6.63 -14.83
CA THR A 155 -5.52 7.88 -14.41
C THR A 155 -6.06 9.12 -15.11
N ALA A 156 -7.03 9.01 -16.04
CA ALA A 156 -7.55 10.16 -16.80
C ALA A 156 -8.77 10.74 -16.11
N THR A 157 -8.91 12.05 -16.22
CA THR A 157 -10.14 12.74 -15.81
C THR A 157 -11.36 12.15 -16.53
N SER A 158 -11.23 11.72 -17.78
CA SER A 158 -12.31 11.06 -18.54
C SER A 158 -12.64 9.64 -18.06
N GLU A 159 -11.77 9.00 -17.27
CA GLU A 159 -11.99 7.67 -16.70
C GLU A 159 -12.44 7.73 -15.23
N LEU A 160 -12.65 8.92 -14.68
CA LEU A 160 -12.98 9.12 -13.26
C LEU A 160 -14.27 8.39 -12.85
N ASP A 161 -15.31 8.46 -13.67
CA ASP A 161 -16.58 7.77 -13.41
C ASP A 161 -16.41 6.24 -13.38
N VAL A 162 -15.54 5.71 -14.24
CA VAL A 162 -15.21 4.27 -14.30
C VAL A 162 -14.47 3.86 -13.04
N LEU A 163 -13.48 4.65 -12.62
CA LEU A 163 -12.74 4.44 -11.38
C LEU A 163 -13.68 4.46 -10.17
N GLN A 164 -14.55 5.47 -10.07
CA GLN A 164 -15.53 5.59 -9.00
C GLN A 164 -16.47 4.38 -8.94
N ALA A 165 -16.99 3.93 -10.09
CA ALA A 165 -17.83 2.74 -10.15
C ALA A 165 -17.10 1.47 -9.67
N LYS A 166 -15.81 1.32 -10.00
CA LYS A 166 -14.98 0.19 -9.57
C LYS A 166 -14.72 0.18 -8.06
N ILE A 167 -14.56 1.33 -7.42
CA ILE A 167 -14.24 1.44 -5.98
C ILE A 167 -15.47 1.62 -5.08
N ALA A 168 -16.64 1.93 -5.64
CA ALA A 168 -17.85 2.24 -4.88
C ALA A 168 -18.28 1.12 -3.92
N GLY A 169 -18.06 -0.15 -4.29
CA GLY A 169 -18.35 -1.29 -3.41
C GLY A 169 -17.27 -1.55 -2.35
N ILE A 170 -16.03 -1.11 -2.60
CA ILE A 170 -14.88 -1.41 -1.74
C ILE A 170 -14.90 -0.53 -0.48
N ILE A 171 -15.17 0.76 -0.64
CA ILE A 171 -15.12 1.73 0.47
C ILE A 171 -16.08 1.33 1.61
N PRO A 172 -17.38 1.04 1.38
CA PRO A 172 -18.28 0.63 2.45
C PRO A 172 -17.85 -0.67 3.15
N GLU A 173 -17.35 -1.65 2.38
CA GLU A 173 -16.87 -2.92 2.91
C GLU A 173 -15.69 -2.70 3.89
N MET A 174 -14.74 -1.86 3.51
CA MET A 174 -13.60 -1.52 4.36
C MET A 174 -14.02 -0.81 5.66
N PHE A 175 -14.99 0.11 5.60
CA PHE A 175 -15.51 0.76 6.82
C PHE A 175 -16.29 -0.19 7.73
N CYS A 176 -16.99 -1.19 7.17
CA CYS A 176 -17.61 -2.24 7.98
C CYS A 176 -16.56 -3.03 8.76
N VAL A 177 -15.46 -3.44 8.12
CA VAL A 177 -14.35 -4.14 8.79
C VAL A 177 -13.68 -3.25 9.84
N LEU A 178 -13.41 -1.99 9.52
CA LEU A 178 -12.78 -1.03 10.45
C LEU A 178 -13.56 -0.82 11.74
N ARG A 179 -14.90 -0.83 11.67
CA ARG A 179 -15.76 -0.66 12.86
C ARG A 179 -15.77 -1.88 13.77
N ILE A 180 -15.37 -3.05 13.27
CA ILE A 180 -15.36 -4.33 14.00
C ILE A 180 -13.97 -4.61 14.59
N LEU A 181 -12.91 -4.11 13.95
CA LEU A 181 -11.54 -4.29 14.42
C LEU A 181 -11.38 -3.82 15.87
N SER A 182 -10.92 -4.73 16.72
CA SER A 182 -10.84 -4.53 18.18
C SER A 182 -9.61 -3.70 18.58
N SER A 183 -8.56 -3.77 17.76
CA SER A 183 -7.29 -3.10 17.97
C SER A 183 -7.27 -1.71 17.33
N THR A 184 -6.46 -0.82 17.91
CA THR A 184 -6.26 0.50 17.32
C THR A 184 -5.55 0.40 15.98
N VAL A 185 -5.74 1.40 15.10
CA VAL A 185 -4.99 1.60 13.85
C VAL A 185 -3.49 1.36 14.09
N SER A 186 -3.04 0.16 13.76
CA SER A 186 -1.62 -0.16 13.72
C SER A 186 -0.94 0.75 12.69
N THR A 187 0.35 1.00 12.86
CA THR A 187 1.16 1.71 11.86
C THR A 187 1.10 1.05 10.48
N THR A 188 0.83 -0.26 10.43
CA THR A 188 0.58 -1.00 9.19
C THR A 188 -0.71 -0.53 8.50
N MET A 189 -1.79 -0.29 9.25
CA MET A 189 -3.08 0.15 8.70
C MET A 189 -3.08 1.57 8.13
N ILE A 190 -2.03 2.37 8.33
CA ILE A 190 -1.96 3.74 7.80
C ILE A 190 -2.09 3.76 6.28
N TRP A 191 -1.38 2.90 5.55
CA TRP A 191 -1.42 2.91 4.09
C TRP A 191 -2.81 2.54 3.53
N PRO A 192 -3.47 1.44 3.95
CA PRO A 192 -4.84 1.16 3.55
C PRO A 192 -5.83 2.30 3.82
N LEU A 193 -5.70 2.96 4.98
CA LEU A 193 -6.54 4.08 5.36
C LEU A 193 -6.28 5.33 4.52
N MET A 194 -5.03 5.63 4.18
CA MET A 194 -4.68 6.70 3.25
C MET A 194 -5.24 6.44 1.86
N MET A 195 -5.10 5.20 1.38
CA MET A 195 -5.63 4.78 0.09
C MET A 195 -7.13 5.06 0.01
N VAL A 196 -7.93 4.51 0.92
CA VAL A 196 -9.39 4.76 0.95
C VAL A 196 -9.71 6.23 1.17
N GLY A 197 -9.07 6.84 2.16
CA GLY A 197 -9.33 8.21 2.59
C GLY A 197 -9.22 9.21 1.44
N SER A 198 -8.26 9.01 0.54
CA SER A 198 -8.03 9.90 -0.60
C SER A 198 -9.17 9.94 -1.62
N PHE A 199 -10.05 8.92 -1.62
CA PHE A 199 -11.23 8.85 -2.49
C PHE A 199 -12.52 9.28 -1.80
N LEU A 200 -12.47 9.69 -0.52
CA LEU A 200 -13.67 10.08 0.24
C LEU A 200 -14.13 11.49 -0.10
N ARG A 201 -15.44 11.64 -0.28
CA ARG A 201 -16.15 12.92 -0.41
C ARG A 201 -17.24 13.14 0.64
N ASP A 202 -17.68 12.07 1.31
CA ASP A 202 -18.67 12.17 2.37
C ASP A 202 -18.00 12.65 3.67
N SER A 203 -18.38 13.85 4.12
CA SER A 203 -17.86 14.47 5.34
C SER A 203 -18.05 13.62 6.61
N ALA A 204 -19.11 12.80 6.69
CA ALA A 204 -19.36 11.93 7.83
C ALA A 204 -18.32 10.79 7.87
N ILE A 205 -18.05 10.18 6.70
CA ILE A 205 -17.05 9.11 6.58
C ILE A 205 -15.63 9.67 6.79
N GLN A 206 -15.36 10.88 6.30
CA GLN A 206 -14.10 11.59 6.58
C GLN A 206 -13.90 11.81 8.09
N GLU A 207 -14.94 12.22 8.82
CA GLU A 207 -14.85 12.40 10.27
C GLU A 207 -14.64 11.09 11.02
N GLU A 208 -15.29 10.00 10.59
CA GLU A 208 -15.00 8.66 11.13
C GLU A 208 -13.51 8.32 10.98
N LEU A 209 -12.93 8.60 9.82
CA LEU A 209 -11.51 8.37 9.58
C LEU A 209 -10.61 9.26 10.45
N ARG A 210 -10.95 10.55 10.62
CA ARG A 210 -10.24 11.44 11.55
C ARG A 210 -10.24 10.90 12.97
N ILE A 211 -11.40 10.44 13.45
CA ILE A 211 -11.55 9.87 14.79
C ILE A 211 -10.67 8.62 14.93
N MET A 212 -10.61 7.76 13.92
CA MET A 212 -9.77 6.56 13.95
C MET A 212 -8.28 6.88 14.11
N PHE A 213 -7.74 7.80 13.31
CA PHE A 213 -6.35 8.21 13.45
C PHE A 213 -6.07 8.94 14.76
N ARG A 214 -7.01 9.75 15.27
CA ARG A 214 -6.86 10.42 16.59
C ARG A 214 -6.83 9.44 17.76
N LYS A 215 -7.46 8.27 17.61
CA LYS A 215 -7.47 7.22 18.63
C LYS A 215 -6.18 6.40 18.66
N ASP A 216 -5.29 6.56 17.68
CA ASP A 216 -3.99 5.89 17.61
C ASP A 216 -3.14 6.13 18.89
N PRO A 217 -2.92 5.09 19.73
CA PRO A 217 -2.17 5.23 20.97
C PRO A 217 -0.69 5.54 20.72
N SER A 218 -0.15 5.18 19.55
CA SER A 218 1.24 5.44 19.20
C SER A 218 1.51 6.93 19.01
N ARG A 219 0.48 7.72 18.69
CA ARG A 219 0.58 9.14 18.29
C ARG A 219 1.71 9.38 17.29
N SER A 220 1.93 8.40 16.41
CA SER A 220 3.08 8.40 15.52
C SER A 220 3.06 9.63 14.61
N ARG A 221 4.24 10.14 14.26
CA ARG A 221 4.37 11.25 13.31
C ARG A 221 3.72 10.89 11.97
N ILE A 222 3.87 9.64 11.54
CA ILE A 222 3.31 9.12 10.28
C ILE A 222 1.78 9.16 10.30
N SER A 223 1.14 8.73 11.39
CA SER A 223 -0.32 8.78 11.56
C SER A 223 -0.86 10.21 11.47
N ARG A 224 -0.22 11.17 12.14
CA ARG A 224 -0.60 12.59 12.05
C ARG A 224 -0.43 13.16 10.65
N LEU A 225 0.67 12.82 9.99
CA LEU A 225 0.95 13.29 8.63
C LEU A 225 -0.04 12.69 7.61
N ALA A 226 -0.41 11.42 7.79
CA ALA A 226 -1.42 10.75 6.97
C ALA A 226 -2.78 11.48 7.04
N VAL A 227 -3.26 11.80 8.25
CA VAL A 227 -4.50 12.58 8.42
C VAL A 227 -4.37 13.96 7.79
N GLN A 228 -3.26 14.65 8.03
CA GLN A 228 -3.06 16.00 7.50
C GLN A 228 -3.09 16.03 5.97
N LEU A 229 -2.45 15.06 5.32
CA LEU A 229 -2.53 14.92 3.85
C LEU A 229 -3.97 14.69 3.39
N LEU A 230 -4.70 13.81 4.08
CA LEU A 230 -6.10 13.54 3.75
C LEU A 230 -6.98 14.79 3.91
N GLU A 231 -6.77 15.58 4.97
CA GLU A 231 -7.48 16.84 5.18
C GLU A 231 -7.22 17.81 4.03
N TRP A 232 -5.97 17.97 3.57
CA TRP A 232 -5.69 18.79 2.40
C TRP A 232 -6.35 18.28 1.12
N VAL A 233 -6.41 16.95 0.92
CA VAL A 233 -7.13 16.34 -0.21
C VAL A 233 -8.65 16.56 -0.10
N TRP A 234 -9.20 16.64 1.10
CA TRP A 234 -10.63 16.87 1.31
C TRP A 234 -11.03 18.33 1.17
N ASP A 235 -10.13 19.25 1.53
CA ASP A 235 -10.34 20.69 1.45
C ASP A 235 -10.22 21.23 0.01
N ASP A 236 -9.49 20.53 -0.87
CA ASP A 236 -9.35 20.87 -2.29
C ASP A 236 -10.27 20.01 -3.17
N GLU A 237 -11.31 20.63 -3.73
CA GLU A 237 -12.28 19.96 -4.62
C GLU A 237 -11.62 19.31 -5.86
N SER A 238 -10.48 19.85 -6.30
CA SER A 238 -9.71 19.34 -7.44
C SER A 238 -8.79 18.17 -7.08
N ALA A 239 -8.52 17.94 -5.80
CA ALA A 239 -7.66 16.86 -5.32
C ALA A 239 -8.47 15.58 -5.06
N PHE A 240 -8.17 14.50 -5.80
CA PHE A 240 -8.86 13.22 -5.64
C PHE A 240 -7.93 12.03 -5.81
N GLY A 241 -8.08 11.05 -4.92
CA GLY A 241 -7.35 9.79 -4.98
C GLY A 241 -5.83 9.95 -4.89
N LEU A 242 -5.11 9.04 -5.55
CA LEU A 242 -3.64 9.04 -5.63
C LEU A 242 -3.09 10.35 -6.21
N SER A 243 -3.73 10.88 -7.25
CA SER A 243 -3.29 12.14 -7.88
C SER A 243 -3.43 13.33 -6.92
N GLY A 244 -4.50 13.35 -6.12
CA GLY A 244 -4.69 14.35 -5.07
C GLY A 244 -3.60 14.25 -3.99
N LEU A 245 -3.29 13.04 -3.51
CA LEU A 245 -2.21 12.82 -2.55
C LEU A 245 -0.85 13.29 -3.10
N ASP A 246 -0.52 12.91 -4.34
CA ASP A 246 0.71 13.33 -5.02
C ASP A 246 0.79 14.87 -5.16
N ALA A 247 -0.32 15.52 -5.51
CA ALA A 247 -0.41 16.97 -5.63
C ALA A 247 -0.20 17.67 -4.28
N MET A 248 -0.81 17.18 -3.21
CA MET A 248 -0.68 17.77 -1.87
C MET A 248 0.73 17.62 -1.30
N VAL A 249 1.39 16.48 -1.51
CA VAL A 249 2.80 16.30 -1.12
C VAL A 249 3.70 17.31 -1.82
N LYS A 250 3.50 17.50 -3.14
CA LYS A 250 4.25 18.51 -3.93
C LYS A 250 3.96 19.93 -3.47
N HIS A 251 2.69 20.27 -3.30
CA HIS A 251 2.26 21.64 -2.99
C HIS A 251 2.76 22.10 -1.61
N HIS A 252 2.72 21.22 -0.62
CA HIS A 252 3.12 21.52 0.75
C HIS A 252 4.58 21.17 1.06
N ALA A 253 5.37 20.76 0.06
CA ALA A 253 6.77 20.34 0.20
C ALA A 253 6.97 19.34 1.36
N VAL A 254 6.11 18.34 1.43
CA VAL A 254 6.17 17.34 2.49
C VAL A 254 7.28 16.34 2.20
N ASP A 255 8.29 16.33 3.07
CA ASP A 255 9.24 15.22 3.11
C ASP A 255 8.59 14.01 3.80
N PHE A 256 8.10 13.07 2.99
CA PHE A 256 7.67 11.75 3.48
C PHE A 256 8.91 10.88 3.75
N CYS A 257 9.62 11.19 4.82
CA CYS A 257 10.64 10.29 5.36
C CYS A 257 9.98 9.25 6.27
N PHE A 258 9.95 8.00 5.81
CA PHE A 258 9.65 6.84 6.66
C PHE A 258 10.84 6.39 7.54
N THR A 259 11.93 7.15 7.52
CA THR A 259 13.17 6.94 8.30
C THR A 259 13.22 7.77 9.58
#